data_AF-A0A1E7HY64-F1
#
_entry.id   AF-A0A1E7HY64-F1
#
_cell.length_a   1.000
_cell.length_b   1.000
_cell.length_c   1.000
_cell.angle_alpha   90.00
_cell.angle_beta   90.00
_cell.angle_gamma   90.00
#
_symmetry.space_group_name_H-M   'P 1'
#
loop_
_entity.id
_entity.type
_entity.pdbx_description
1 polymer ?
#
loop_
_entity_poly.entity_id
_entity_poly.type
_entity_poly.pdbx_seq_one_letter_code
_entity_poly.pdbx_strand_id
1 'polypeptide(L)'
;MFQINDHKICPVGLLSLPSKDPKDRTSATLTCGATCLICGAICGYTRNTLEQAGIKVIPWIRGTINEVLEAYRLGQLEKFMMPGCSGRARQNGRCRQNRTQKNLSNHKLKEK
;
A
#
# COMPACT_ATOMS: atom_id res chain seq x y z
N MET A 1 4.97 -5.91 8.17
CA MET A 1 3.74 -6.68 7.95
C MET A 1 3.30 -7.24 9.29
N PHE A 2 2.00 -7.25 9.54
CA PHE A 2 1.42 -7.68 10.81
C PHE A 2 0.25 -8.61 10.52
N GLN A 3 0.12 -9.66 11.33
CA GLN A 3 -1.08 -10.46 11.40
C GLN A 3 -1.88 -10.03 12.63
N ILE A 4 -3.18 -9.82 12.42
CA ILE A 4 -4.10 -9.36 13.46
C ILE A 4 -5.17 -10.45 13.62
N ASN A 5 -5.25 -11.01 14.81
CA ASN A 5 -6.33 -11.89 15.28
C ASN A 5 -7.03 -11.19 16.46
N ASP A 6 -8.23 -11.61 16.86
CA ASP A 6 -9.13 -10.88 17.78
C ASP A 6 -8.47 -10.21 19.00
N HIS A 7 -7.42 -10.81 19.57
CA HIS A 7 -6.70 -10.28 20.72
C HIS A 7 -5.18 -10.14 20.55
N LYS A 8 -4.64 -10.39 19.36
CA LYS A 8 -3.17 -10.41 19.15
C LYS A 8 -2.76 -9.77 17.84
N ILE A 9 -1.71 -8.95 17.93
CA ILE A 9 -1.02 -8.37 16.79
C ILE A 9 0.40 -8.94 16.80
N CYS A 10 0.76 -9.65 15.74
CA CYS A 10 2.06 -10.30 15.62
C CYS A 10 2.79 -9.77 14.37
N PRO A 11 4.06 -9.31 14.50
CA PRO A 11 4.86 -8.99 13.33
C PRO A 11 5.16 -10.27 12.55
N VAL A 12 4.88 -10.26 11.24
CA VAL A 12 5.12 -11.42 10.35
C VAL A 12 6.28 -11.19 9.39
N GLY A 13 6.88 -10.00 9.41
CA GLY A 13 8.07 -9.69 8.62
C GLY A 13 8.04 -8.31 7.97
N LEU A 14 9.04 -8.03 7.15
CA LEU A 14 9.16 -6.79 6.38
C LEU A 14 9.08 -7.11 4.88
N LEU A 15 8.30 -6.31 4.15
CA LEU A 15 8.27 -6.37 2.70
C LEU A 15 9.15 -5.25 2.15
N SER A 16 10.25 -5.62 1.50
CA SER A 16 11.09 -4.67 0.77
C SER A 16 10.36 -4.22 -0.48
N LEU A 17 10.03 -2.93 -0.54
CA LEU A 17 9.38 -2.34 -1.71
C LEU A 17 10.43 -1.84 -2.71
N PRO A 18 10.24 -2.07 -4.02
CA PRO A 18 11.12 -1.52 -5.05
C PRO A 18 11.04 0.02 -5.04
N SER A 19 12.21 0.67 -5.13
CA SER A 19 12.36 2.10 -4.81
C SER A 19 11.79 3.07 -5.86
N LYS A 20 11.56 2.65 -7.12
CA LYS A 20 11.43 3.60 -8.24
C LYS A 20 10.05 3.66 -8.90
N ASP A 21 9.39 2.56 -9.24
CA ASP A 21 8.08 2.60 -9.91
C ASP A 21 6.92 2.28 -8.95
N PRO A 22 5.90 3.16 -8.84
CA PRO A 22 4.64 2.84 -8.16
C PRO A 22 4.00 1.52 -8.61
N LYS A 23 4.13 1.14 -9.89
CA LYS A 23 3.64 -0.14 -10.42
C LYS A 23 4.36 -1.32 -9.80
N ASP A 24 5.68 -1.25 -9.70
CA ASP A 24 6.49 -2.31 -9.07
C ASP A 24 6.12 -2.46 -7.59
N ARG A 25 5.92 -1.33 -6.88
CA ARG A 25 5.44 -1.35 -5.49
C ARG A 25 4.06 -1.95 -5.35
N THR A 26 3.17 -1.66 -6.31
CA THR A 26 1.82 -2.23 -6.36
C THR A 26 1.91 -3.74 -6.54
N SER A 27 2.69 -4.21 -7.52
CA SER A 27 2.91 -5.65 -7.78
C SER A 27 3.49 -6.38 -6.57
N ALA A 28 4.51 -5.81 -5.93
CA ALA A 28 5.08 -6.36 -4.71
C ALA A 28 4.06 -6.45 -3.56
N THR A 29 3.20 -5.43 -3.42
CA THR A 29 2.13 -5.42 -2.42
C THR A 29 1.04 -6.46 -2.72
N LEU A 30 0.69 -6.67 -4.00
CA LEU A 30 -0.27 -7.70 -4.41
C LEU A 30 0.24 -9.11 -4.14
N THR A 31 1.55 -9.32 -4.27
CA THR A 31 2.16 -10.66 -4.16
C THR A 31 2.46 -11.05 -2.72
N CYS A 32 2.45 -10.11 -1.76
CA CYS A 32 2.84 -10.40 -0.37
C CYS A 32 1.76 -11.08 0.47
N GLY A 33 0.55 -11.28 -0.07
CA GLY A 33 -0.56 -11.96 0.62
C GLY A 33 -1.27 -11.11 1.68
N ALA A 34 -1.00 -9.81 1.75
CA ALA A 34 -1.72 -8.91 2.66
C ALA A 34 -3.16 -8.68 2.18
N THR A 35 -4.13 -8.80 3.08
CA THR A 35 -5.56 -8.55 2.80
C THR A 35 -5.98 -7.11 3.07
N CYS A 36 -5.17 -6.36 3.83
CA CYS A 36 -5.43 -4.96 4.19
C CYS A 36 -4.14 -4.14 4.11
N LEU A 37 -4.23 -2.94 3.53
CA LEU A 37 -3.15 -1.95 3.47
C LEU A 37 -3.59 -0.66 4.15
N ILE A 38 -2.91 -0.30 5.24
CA ILE A 38 -3.01 1.04 5.84
C ILE A 38 -1.87 1.89 5.29
N CYS A 39 -2.18 3.05 4.73
CA CYS A 39 -1.18 3.89 4.08
C CYS A 39 -1.40 5.37 4.37
N GLY A 40 -0.33 6.12 4.65
CA GLY A 40 -0.42 7.56 4.86
C GLY A 40 -0.64 8.37 3.59
N ALA A 41 -0.08 7.92 2.45
CA ALA A 41 -0.25 8.57 1.16
C ALA A 41 -0.22 7.55 0.03
N ILE A 42 -1.29 7.51 -0.77
CA ILE A 42 -1.44 6.62 -1.91
C ILE A 42 -2.13 7.37 -3.06
N CYS A 43 -1.65 7.18 -4.29
CA CYS A 43 -2.32 7.76 -5.46
C CYS A 43 -3.58 6.96 -5.83
N GLY A 44 -4.56 7.61 -6.46
CA GLY A 44 -5.84 6.99 -6.82
C GLY A 44 -5.68 5.74 -7.69
N TYR A 45 -4.75 5.75 -8.65
CA TYR A 45 -4.47 4.59 -9.50
C TYR A 45 -4.02 3.36 -8.70
N THR A 46 -3.02 3.51 -7.82
CA THR A 46 -2.51 2.41 -7.00
C THR A 46 -3.58 1.91 -6.03
N ARG A 47 -4.31 2.83 -5.39
CA ARG A 47 -5.43 2.48 -4.52
C ARG A 47 -6.47 1.62 -5.26
N ASN A 48 -6.95 2.11 -6.40
CA ASN A 48 -7.97 1.43 -7.19
C ASN A 48 -7.48 0.05 -7.69
N THR A 49 -6.19 -0.05 -8.06
CA THR A 49 -5.60 -1.33 -8.49
C THR A 49 -5.60 -2.36 -7.35
N LEU A 50 -5.22 -1.94 -6.13
CA LEU A 50 -5.20 -2.81 -4.95
C LEU A 50 -6.62 -3.19 -4.52
N GLU A 51 -7.56 -2.24 -4.49
CA GLU A 51 -8.96 -2.49 -4.14
C GLU A 51 -9.64 -3.45 -5.13
N GLN A 52 -9.40 -3.30 -6.44
CA GLN A 52 -9.91 -4.24 -7.45
C GLN A 52 -9.32 -5.66 -7.31
N ALA A 53 -8.12 -5.78 -6.76
CA ALA A 53 -7.50 -7.07 -6.45
C ALA A 53 -7.97 -7.66 -5.10
N GLY A 54 -8.95 -7.04 -4.44
CA GLY A 54 -9.52 -7.53 -3.17
C GLY A 54 -8.78 -7.10 -1.92
N ILE A 55 -7.77 -6.22 -2.02
CA ILE A 55 -7.07 -5.67 -0.86
C ILE A 55 -7.87 -4.50 -0.30
N LYS A 56 -8.23 -4.56 0.98
CA LYS A 56 -8.83 -3.43 1.69
C LYS A 56 -7.81 -2.31 1.87
N VAL A 57 -7.97 -1.18 1.19
CA VAL A 57 -7.07 -0.03 1.33
C VAL A 57 -7.68 0.99 2.28
N ILE A 58 -6.96 1.34 3.35
CA ILE A 58 -7.30 2.41 4.29
C ILE A 58 -6.25 3.53 4.11
N PRO A 59 -6.55 4.54 3.27
CA PRO A 59 -5.60 5.60 2.98
C PRO A 59 -5.65 6.74 4.01
N TRP A 60 -4.66 7.63 3.92
CA TRP A 60 -4.60 8.91 4.64
C TRP A 60 -4.49 8.77 6.16
N ILE A 61 -3.86 7.71 6.64
CA ILE A 61 -3.63 7.49 8.08
C ILE A 61 -2.22 7.95 8.48
N ARG A 62 -2.13 8.79 9.50
CA ARG A 62 -0.86 9.22 10.14
C ARG A 62 -0.68 8.54 11.49
N GLY A 63 0.55 8.53 12.01
CA GLY A 63 0.88 7.99 13.33
C GLY A 63 2.01 6.96 13.27
N THR A 64 2.44 6.51 14.43
CA THR A 64 3.39 5.41 14.57
C THR A 64 2.72 4.07 14.27
N ILE A 65 3.54 3.05 14.01
CA ILE A 65 3.05 1.69 13.73
C ILE A 65 2.16 1.18 14.87
N ASN A 66 2.58 1.36 16.12
CA ASN A 66 1.84 0.88 17.29
C ASN A 66 0.49 1.57 17.47
N GLU A 67 0.46 2.90 17.33
CA GLU A 67 -0.78 3.68 17.42
C GLU A 67 -1.79 3.27 16.35
N VAL A 68 -1.32 3.12 15.10
CA VAL A 68 -2.17 2.74 13.97
C VAL A 68 -2.70 1.31 14.11
N LEU A 69 -1.87 0.38 14.58
CA LEU A 69 -2.27 -1.01 14.80
C LEU A 69 -3.34 -1.13 15.90
N GLU A 70 -3.16 -0.43 17.02
CA GLU A 70 -4.17 -0.44 18.09
C GLU A 70 -5.45 0.28 17.67
N ALA A 71 -5.34 1.41 16.97
CA ALA A 71 -6.51 2.11 16.43
C ALA A 71 -7.27 1.26 15.41
N TYR A 72 -6.58 0.49 14.56
CA TYR A 72 -7.23 -0.46 13.65
C TYR A 72 -8.00 -1.54 14.43
N ARG A 73 -7.38 -2.12 15.46
CA ARG A 73 -8.00 -3.15 16.31
C ARG A 73 -9.23 -2.62 17.06
N LEU A 74 -9.19 -1.39 17.54
CA LEU A 74 -10.27 -0.73 18.27
C LEU A 74 -11.35 -0.11 17.36
N GLY A 75 -11.16 -0.10 16.04
CA GLY A 75 -12.06 0.57 15.11
C GLY A 75 -12.06 2.10 15.26
N GLN A 76 -10.91 2.69 15.59
CA GLN A 76 -10.73 4.13 15.89
C GLN A 76 -9.77 4.85 14.93
N LEU A 77 -9.60 4.33 13.72
CA LEU A 77 -8.66 4.90 12.74
C LEU A 77 -9.05 6.30 12.25
N GLU A 78 -10.31 6.68 12.40
CA GLU A 78 -10.79 8.01 12.04
C GLU A 78 -10.06 9.14 12.77
N LYS A 79 -9.60 8.89 14.01
CA LYS A 79 -8.82 9.84 14.81
C LYS A 79 -7.43 10.11 14.21
N PHE A 80 -6.97 9.20 13.36
CA PHE A 80 -5.67 9.25 12.70
C PHE A 80 -5.77 9.64 11.22
N MET A 81 -6.96 10.00 10.73
CA MET A 81 -7.11 10.51 9.37
C MET A 81 -6.43 11.87 9.19
N MET A 82 -5.68 12.03 8.11
CA MET A 82 -5.07 13.30 7.74
C MET A 82 -6.14 14.28 7.19
N PRO A 83 -6.13 15.55 7.64
CA PRO A 83 -7.05 16.56 7.14
C PRO A 83 -6.82 16.85 5.64
N GLY A 84 -7.89 17.21 4.92
CA GLY A 84 -7.84 17.61 3.51
C GLY A 84 -7.70 16.47 2.48
N CYS A 85 -7.53 15.23 2.93
CA CYS A 85 -7.35 14.07 2.04
C CYS A 85 -8.65 13.28 1.79
N SER A 86 -9.68 13.50 2.61
CA SER A 86 -10.99 12.82 2.56
C SER A 86 -11.79 13.10 1.27
N GLY A 87 -11.59 14.24 0.60
CA GLY A 87 -12.30 14.63 -0.63
C GLY A 87 -11.61 14.28 -1.96
N ARG A 88 -10.33 13.88 -1.93
CA ARG A 88 -9.54 13.57 -3.16
C ARG A 88 -9.65 12.12 -3.60
N ALA A 89 -10.31 11.28 -2.81
CA ALA A 89 -10.46 9.84 -3.05
C ALA A 89 -11.15 9.49 -4.38
N ARG A 90 -11.95 10.40 -4.96
CA ARG A 90 -12.68 10.19 -6.22
C ARG A 90 -11.96 10.70 -7.46
N GLN A 91 -10.89 11.47 -7.30
CA GLN A 91 -10.12 11.94 -8.45
C GLN A 91 -9.02 10.93 -8.73
N ASN A 92 -8.95 10.45 -9.97
CA ASN A 92 -7.84 9.66 -10.50
C ASN A 92 -6.56 10.50 -10.48
N GLY A 93 -5.99 10.67 -9.28
CA GLY A 93 -4.72 11.34 -9.08
C GLY A 93 -3.66 10.55 -9.82
N ARG A 94 -3.10 11.15 -10.87
CA ARG A 94 -1.98 10.56 -11.61
C ARG A 94 -0.82 10.43 -10.64
N CYS A 95 -0.33 9.22 -10.42
CA CYS A 95 0.97 9.02 -9.81
C CYS A 95 1.98 9.83 -10.66
N ARG A 96 2.64 10.85 -10.08
CA ARG A 96 3.75 11.56 -10.74
C ARG A 96 4.90 10.56 -10.86
N GLN A 97 4.84 9.70 -11.88
CA GLN A 97 5.95 8.85 -12.25
C GLN A 97 7.01 9.78 -12.84
N ASN A 98 8.14 9.93 -12.15
CA ASN A 98 9.34 10.48 -12.77
C ASN A 98 9.71 9.52 -13.90
N ARG A 99 9.33 9.88 -15.14
CA ARG A 99 9.52 9.05 -16.33
C ARG A 99 10.99 9.09 -16.72
N THR A 100 11.85 8.44 -15.93
CA THR A 100 13.21 8.11 -16.38
C THR A 100 13.06 6.90 -17.29
N GLN A 101 13.07 7.13 -18.61
CA GLN A 101 13.10 6.06 -19.60
C GLN A 101 14.30 5.15 -19.30
N LYS A 102 14.06 3.94 -18.81
CA LYS A 102 15.07 2.88 -18.82
C LYS A 102 14.76 1.99 -20.02
N ASN A 103 15.67 2.05 -20.99
CA ASN A 103 15.77 1.11 -22.10
C ASN A 103 15.58 -0.33 -21.58
N LEU A 104 14.60 -1.03 -22.16
CA LEU A 104 14.42 -2.47 -22.01
C LEU A 104 15.55 -3.16 -22.76
N SER A 105 16.64 -3.48 -22.07
CA SER A 105 17.61 -4.45 -22.57
C SER A 105 17.13 -5.86 -22.20
N ASN A 106 16.84 -6.63 -23.24
CA ASN A 106 16.42 -8.03 -23.25
C ASN A 106 17.07 -8.91 -22.17
N HIS A 107 16.26 -9.59 -21.36
CA HIS A 107 16.69 -10.81 -20.68
C HIS A 107 16.02 -12.01 -21.35
N LYS A 108 16.79 -12.65 -22.22
CA LYS A 108 16.47 -13.88 -22.94
C LYS A 108 16.37 -15.02 -21.92
N LEU A 109 15.22 -15.69 -21.93
CA LEU A 109 15.02 -17.01 -21.34
C LEU A 109 16.07 -17.97 -21.89
N LYS A 110 16.76 -18.71 -21.02
CA LYS A 110 17.48 -19.91 -21.45
C LYS A 110 17.25 -21.02 -20.45
N GLU A 111 16.26 -21.84 -20.76
CA GLU A 111 16.19 -23.23 -20.35
C GLU A 111 17.38 -23.98 -20.97
N LYS A 112 18.07 -24.76 -20.14
CA LYS A 112 18.48 -26.17 -20.32
C LYS A 112 19.56 -26.51 -19.31
#